data_AF-A0A5M3XSL8-F1
#
_entry.id   AF-A0A5M3XSL8-F1
#
_cell.length_a   1.000
_cell.length_b   1.000
_cell.length_c   1.000
_cell.angle_alpha   90.00
_cell.angle_beta   90.00
_cell.angle_gamma   90.00
#
_symmetry.space_group_name_H-M   'P 1'
#
loop_
_entity.id
_entity.type
_entity.pdbx_description
1 polymer ?
#
loop_
_entity_poly.entity_id
_entity_poly.type
_entity_poly.pdbx_seq_one_letter_code
_entity_poly.pdbx_strand_id
1 'polypeptide(L)'
;MARQAASAEADEGHDMNKLKLTLAGTAIGAIAGGLLVATPAFAEERTCRGTIRTATLDNVRVPPGATCTLLGTRVKGTVKVERNATLLARKVNVEGNVQAEGARAVSVLAGSIVRGSVQVKQGGAATVTSSRINADIQLDANRRYLRVNNNRVGGSIQVIGNHNGAQIHRNSVKGNLQCKENHPKPTGSRNSVGGNKEDQCRSF
;
A
#
# COMPACT_ATOMS: atom_id res chain seq x y z
N MET A 1 3.40 2.65 -67.86
CA MET A 1 2.44 1.75 -67.18
C MET A 1 2.03 2.43 -65.88
N ALA A 2 0.72 2.58 -65.67
CA ALA A 2 0.13 3.51 -64.73
C ALA A 2 -0.37 2.84 -63.43
N ARG A 3 -0.64 3.69 -62.41
CA ARG A 3 -1.44 3.48 -61.17
C ARG A 3 -0.68 2.75 -60.03
N GLN A 4 -0.87 3.03 -58.74
CA GLN A 4 -1.90 3.72 -57.94
C GLN A 4 -1.28 4.87 -57.10
N ALA A 5 -1.87 6.06 -56.96
CA ALA A 5 -3.12 6.45 -56.28
C ALA A 5 -3.07 6.28 -54.74
N ALA A 6 -2.90 7.41 -54.08
CA ALA A 6 -3.03 7.62 -52.64
C ALA A 6 -4.50 7.58 -52.20
N SER A 7 -4.72 7.21 -50.93
CA SER A 7 -5.89 7.66 -50.17
C SER A 7 -5.59 7.53 -48.68
N ALA A 8 -5.58 8.68 -48.03
CA ALA A 8 -5.57 8.85 -46.58
C ALA A 8 -6.89 8.34 -45.99
N GLU A 9 -6.81 7.62 -44.86
CA GLU A 9 -7.97 7.27 -44.04
C GLU A 9 -8.18 8.38 -43.02
N ALA A 10 -9.37 8.98 -43.08
CA ALA A 10 -9.85 9.98 -42.14
C ALA A 10 -10.55 9.29 -40.95
N ASP A 11 -10.29 9.86 -39.78
CA ASP A 11 -10.96 9.65 -38.50
C ASP A 11 -12.37 10.26 -38.52
N GLU A 12 -13.39 9.48 -38.21
CA GLU A 12 -14.68 9.98 -37.74
C GLU A 12 -15.33 9.01 -36.74
N GLY A 13 -15.72 9.57 -35.59
CA GLY A 13 -17.11 9.46 -35.19
C GLY A 13 -17.43 8.50 -34.06
N HIS A 14 -17.49 9.06 -32.85
CA HIS A 14 -18.27 8.55 -31.72
C HIS A 14 -19.68 8.13 -32.15
N ASP A 15 -20.10 6.92 -31.75
CA ASP A 15 -21.53 6.66 -31.57
C ASP A 15 -21.79 5.89 -30.27
N MET A 16 -22.34 6.61 -29.30
CA MET A 16 -22.79 6.07 -28.03
C MET A 16 -24.07 5.26 -28.26
N ASN A 17 -23.99 4.00 -27.85
CA ASN A 17 -25.06 3.00 -27.86
C ASN A 17 -26.41 3.57 -27.38
N LYS A 18 -27.34 3.80 -28.31
CA LYS A 18 -28.73 4.18 -28.01
C LYS A 18 -29.51 2.96 -27.54
N LEU A 19 -29.79 2.94 -26.24
CA LEU A 19 -30.70 2.03 -25.55
C LEU A 19 -32.10 2.08 -26.19
N LYS A 20 -32.52 1.01 -26.88
CA LYS A 20 -33.90 0.80 -27.32
C LYS A 20 -34.58 -0.17 -26.35
N LEU A 21 -35.45 0.37 -25.49
CA LEU A 21 -36.30 -0.38 -24.58
C LEU A 21 -37.66 -0.60 -25.26
N THR A 22 -37.93 -1.82 -25.73
CA THR A 22 -39.24 -2.21 -26.24
C THR A 22 -40.04 -2.92 -25.15
N LEU A 23 -41.11 -2.29 -24.67
CA LEU A 23 -42.13 -2.91 -23.82
C LEU A 23 -43.12 -3.70 -24.67
N ALA A 24 -43.36 -4.96 -24.31
CA ALA A 24 -44.57 -5.71 -24.63
C ALA A 24 -44.97 -6.52 -23.39
N GLY A 25 -46.18 -6.27 -22.85
CA GLY A 25 -46.78 -7.00 -21.71
C GLY A 25 -47.26 -8.40 -22.10
N THR A 26 -47.88 -9.25 -21.28
CA THR A 26 -48.37 -9.25 -19.88
C THR A 26 -48.63 -10.73 -19.53
N ALA A 27 -48.31 -11.21 -18.32
CA ALA A 27 -48.98 -12.37 -17.72
C ALA A 27 -48.83 -12.37 -16.19
N ILE A 28 -49.94 -12.64 -15.51
CA ILE A 28 -50.18 -12.57 -14.07
C ILE A 28 -49.45 -13.71 -13.35
N GLY A 29 -48.69 -13.37 -12.31
CA GLY A 29 -48.12 -14.30 -11.35
C GLY A 29 -47.76 -13.57 -10.06
N ALA A 30 -48.66 -13.61 -9.08
CA ALA A 30 -48.43 -13.05 -7.75
C ALA A 30 -47.36 -13.88 -7.02
N ILE A 31 -46.12 -13.38 -7.00
CA ILE A 31 -45.13 -13.76 -6.01
C ILE A 31 -44.76 -12.47 -5.29
N ALA A 32 -45.32 -12.27 -4.11
CA ALA A 32 -44.88 -11.26 -3.15
C ALA A 32 -43.51 -11.69 -2.58
N GLY A 33 -42.49 -11.69 -3.43
CA GLY A 33 -41.10 -11.87 -3.04
C GLY A 33 -40.53 -10.50 -2.72
N GLY A 34 -40.47 -10.15 -1.44
CA GLY A 34 -39.82 -8.91 -0.99
C GLY A 34 -38.42 -8.83 -1.56
N LEU A 35 -38.17 -7.81 -2.40
CA LEU A 35 -36.84 -7.53 -2.91
C LEU A 35 -36.01 -7.02 -1.71
N LEU A 36 -35.24 -7.92 -1.08
CA LEU A 36 -34.19 -7.52 -0.16
C LEU A 36 -33.14 -6.76 -0.97
N VAL A 37 -33.27 -5.44 -1.02
CA VAL A 37 -32.21 -4.57 -1.51
C VAL A 37 -31.09 -4.66 -0.49
N ALA A 38 -30.17 -5.61 -0.68
CA ALA A 38 -28.92 -5.64 0.06
C ALA A 38 -28.18 -4.34 -0.27
N THR A 39 -28.20 -3.37 0.65
CA THR A 39 -27.36 -2.20 0.52
C THR A 39 -25.91 -2.70 0.52
N PRO A 40 -25.11 -2.38 -0.50
CA PRO A 40 -23.69 -2.72 -0.47
C PRO A 40 -23.10 -2.09 0.78
N ALA A 41 -22.56 -2.91 1.67
CA ALA A 41 -21.76 -2.45 2.79
C ALA A 41 -20.45 -1.91 2.21
N PHE A 42 -20.46 -0.65 1.78
CA PHE A 42 -19.23 0.07 1.48
C PHE A 42 -18.49 0.21 2.81
N ALA A 43 -17.39 -0.52 2.98
CA ALA A 43 -16.45 -0.21 4.05
C ALA A 43 -16.05 1.26 3.90
N GLU A 44 -16.46 2.10 4.84
CA GLU A 44 -16.34 3.55 4.72
C GLU A 44 -14.84 3.91 4.72
N GLU A 45 -14.33 4.35 3.57
CA GLU A 45 -12.94 4.76 3.45
C GLU A 45 -12.76 6.16 4.04
N ARG A 46 -12.04 6.25 5.16
CA ARG A 46 -11.76 7.54 5.79
C ARG A 46 -10.59 8.23 5.08
N THR A 47 -10.88 9.34 4.41
CA THR A 47 -9.84 10.25 3.90
C THR A 47 -9.18 11.03 5.04
N CYS A 48 -7.86 10.93 5.17
CA CYS A 48 -7.06 11.61 6.19
C CYS A 48 -6.16 12.70 5.58
N ARG A 49 -6.37 13.96 6.00
CA ARG A 49 -5.59 15.14 5.57
C ARG A 49 -4.94 15.89 6.74
N GLY A 50 -4.92 15.29 7.93
CA GLY A 50 -4.45 15.92 9.15
C GLY A 50 -4.17 14.91 10.24
N THR A 51 -4.42 15.27 11.49
CA THR A 51 -4.19 14.36 12.62
C THR A 51 -5.48 13.66 13.02
N ILE A 52 -5.43 12.33 13.13
CA ILE A 52 -6.46 11.50 13.76
C ILE A 52 -5.83 10.88 15.00
N ARG A 53 -6.49 11.06 16.15
CA ARG A 53 -6.04 10.49 17.43
C ARG A 53 -6.72 9.15 17.67
N THR A 54 -6.95 8.79 18.93
CA THR A 54 -7.64 7.57 19.33
C THR A 54 -9.03 7.51 18.71
N ALA A 55 -9.15 6.71 17.67
CA ALA A 55 -10.37 6.46 16.92
C ALA A 55 -10.26 5.07 16.30
N THR A 56 -11.40 4.47 15.98
CA THR A 56 -11.47 3.24 15.18
C THR A 56 -11.98 3.61 13.80
N LEU A 57 -11.21 3.26 12.77
CA LEU A 57 -11.51 3.52 11.37
C LEU A 57 -11.61 2.18 10.65
N ASP A 58 -12.37 2.12 9.55
CA ASP A 58 -12.37 0.96 8.67
C ASP A 58 -11.11 1.00 7.79
N ASN A 59 -11.17 1.65 6.63
CA ASN A 59 -10.01 1.91 5.78
C ASN A 59 -9.54 3.36 5.93
N VAL A 60 -8.26 3.62 5.69
CA VAL A 60 -7.70 4.97 5.67
C VAL A 60 -7.05 5.24 4.33
N ARG A 61 -7.43 6.36 3.71
CA ARG A 61 -6.76 6.88 2.53
C ARG A 61 -6.08 8.21 2.84
N VAL A 62 -4.79 8.31 2.55
CA VAL A 62 -4.05 9.57 2.56
C VAL A 62 -3.94 10.05 1.11
N PRO A 63 -4.69 11.10 0.71
CA PRO A 63 -4.74 11.55 -0.68
C PRO A 63 -3.42 12.20 -1.11
N PRO A 64 -3.23 12.43 -2.42
CA PRO A 64 -1.95 12.89 -2.95
C PRO A 64 -1.52 14.21 -2.33
N GLY A 65 -0.23 14.32 -2.00
CA GLY A 65 0.36 15.52 -1.37
C GLY A 65 -0.09 15.81 0.07
N ALA A 66 -1.10 15.10 0.59
CA ALA A 66 -1.58 15.34 1.95
C ALA A 66 -0.66 14.72 2.99
N THR A 67 -0.73 15.26 4.21
CA THR A 67 -0.09 14.66 5.38
C THR A 67 -1.15 14.11 6.31
N CYS A 68 -1.01 12.84 6.69
CA CYS A 68 -1.83 12.18 7.68
C CYS A 68 -0.97 11.80 8.88
N THR A 69 -1.45 12.11 10.08
CA THR A 69 -0.85 11.66 11.34
C THR A 69 -1.86 10.82 12.10
N LEU A 70 -1.55 9.56 12.33
CA LEU A 70 -2.36 8.63 13.12
C LEU A 70 -1.69 8.40 14.48
N LEU A 71 -2.38 8.74 15.57
CA LEU A 71 -1.86 8.66 16.94
C LEU A 71 -2.78 7.79 17.80
N GLY A 72 -2.35 6.57 18.12
CA GLY A 72 -3.18 5.66 18.92
C GLY A 72 -4.44 5.18 18.20
N THR A 73 -4.49 5.33 16.87
CA THR A 73 -5.65 4.98 16.04
C THR A 73 -5.69 3.47 15.77
N ARG A 74 -6.89 2.89 15.78
CA ARG A 74 -7.15 1.54 15.28
C ARG A 74 -7.72 1.62 13.87
N VAL A 75 -7.17 0.84 12.94
CA VAL A 75 -7.65 0.73 11.55
C VAL A 75 -7.99 -0.74 11.32
N LYS A 76 -9.27 -1.06 11.11
CA LYS A 76 -9.74 -2.44 10.86
C LYS A 76 -9.35 -2.96 9.46
N GLY A 77 -9.08 -2.05 8.55
CA GLY A 77 -8.70 -2.34 7.18
C GLY A 77 -7.27 -1.89 6.87
N THR A 78 -7.08 -1.39 5.66
CA THR A 78 -5.78 -0.99 5.11
C THR A 78 -5.59 0.53 5.20
N VAL A 79 -4.35 0.95 5.41
CA VAL A 79 -3.92 2.34 5.25
C VAL A 79 -3.24 2.47 3.88
N LYS A 80 -3.88 3.19 2.96
CA LYS A 80 -3.36 3.49 1.62
C LYS A 80 -2.81 4.91 1.60
N VAL A 81 -1.54 5.06 1.21
CA VAL A 81 -0.84 6.35 1.13
C VAL A 81 -0.48 6.62 -0.32
N GLU A 82 -1.05 7.68 -0.89
CA GLU A 82 -0.88 7.96 -2.32
C GLU A 82 0.35 8.82 -2.63
N ARG A 83 0.52 9.13 -3.93
CA ARG A 83 1.69 9.84 -4.44
C ARG A 83 1.96 11.15 -3.72
N ASN A 84 3.23 11.40 -3.42
CA ASN A 84 3.72 12.56 -2.67
C ASN A 84 3.05 12.79 -1.29
N ALA A 85 2.21 11.88 -0.82
CA ALA A 85 1.59 11.98 0.50
C ALA A 85 2.58 11.59 1.60
N THR A 86 2.29 12.00 2.83
CA THR A 86 3.08 11.66 4.02
C THR A 86 2.21 10.99 5.06
N LEU A 87 2.66 9.84 5.58
CA LEU A 87 2.03 9.17 6.71
C LEU A 87 2.97 9.16 7.92
N LEU A 88 2.46 9.60 9.07
CA LEU A 88 3.07 9.41 10.38
C LEU A 88 2.13 8.57 11.27
N ALA A 89 2.42 7.29 11.42
CA ALA A 89 1.67 6.37 12.25
C ALA A 89 2.46 6.05 13.54
N ARG A 90 1.91 6.38 14.71
CA ARG A 90 2.53 6.13 16.02
C ARG A 90 1.54 5.43 16.94
N LYS A 91 1.98 4.36 17.60
CA LYS A 91 1.14 3.54 18.50
C LYS A 91 -0.17 3.08 17.84
N VAL A 92 -0.16 2.82 16.52
CA VAL A 92 -1.38 2.41 15.80
C VAL A 92 -1.58 0.90 15.86
N ASN A 93 -2.82 0.46 15.64
CA ASN A 93 -3.15 -0.95 15.41
C ASN A 93 -3.87 -1.07 14.07
N VAL A 94 -3.21 -1.63 13.07
CA VAL A 94 -3.73 -1.83 11.72
C VAL A 94 -3.98 -3.32 11.50
N GLU A 95 -5.23 -3.70 11.27
CA GLU A 95 -5.64 -5.09 11.02
C GLU A 95 -5.32 -5.54 9.58
N GLY A 96 -5.28 -4.62 8.63
CA GLY A 96 -4.81 -4.87 7.27
C GLY A 96 -3.34 -4.50 7.06
N ASN A 97 -3.08 -3.84 5.93
CA ASN A 97 -1.74 -3.45 5.50
C ASN A 97 -1.50 -1.94 5.66
N VAL A 98 -0.23 -1.54 5.61
CA VAL A 98 0.16 -0.16 5.26
C VAL A 98 0.77 -0.22 3.87
N GLN A 99 0.12 0.40 2.89
CA GLN A 99 0.51 0.35 1.48
C GLN A 99 0.75 1.75 0.94
N ALA A 100 1.90 1.94 0.29
CA ALA A 100 2.29 3.22 -0.25
C ALA A 100 3.01 3.06 -1.59
N GLU A 101 2.55 3.79 -2.59
CA GLU A 101 3.17 3.85 -3.91
C GLU A 101 3.40 5.31 -4.28
N GLY A 102 4.66 5.68 -4.54
CA GLY A 102 5.02 7.07 -4.85
C GLY A 102 4.91 8.03 -3.67
N ALA A 103 4.70 7.55 -2.44
CA ALA A 103 4.55 8.41 -1.25
C ALA A 103 5.82 9.22 -0.97
N ARG A 104 5.69 10.43 -0.42
CA ARG A 104 6.83 11.27 -0.03
C ARG A 104 7.57 10.71 1.18
N ALA A 105 6.83 10.26 2.19
CA ALA A 105 7.39 9.62 3.37
C ALA A 105 6.36 8.76 4.10
N VAL A 106 6.77 7.60 4.60
CA VAL A 106 5.95 6.72 5.45
C VAL A 106 6.71 6.41 6.73
N SER A 107 6.09 6.64 7.89
CA SER A 107 6.65 6.32 9.20
C SER A 107 5.68 5.47 10.02
N VAL A 108 6.10 4.27 10.42
CA VAL A 108 5.36 3.35 11.31
C VAL A 108 6.21 3.12 12.56
N LEU A 109 5.79 3.70 13.68
CA LEU A 109 6.68 3.94 14.81
C LEU A 109 6.06 3.53 16.16
N ALA A 110 6.92 3.44 17.17
CA ALA A 110 6.56 3.53 18.58
C ALA A 110 5.49 2.53 19.04
N GLY A 111 5.77 1.23 18.92
CA GLY A 111 4.88 0.17 19.38
C GLY A 111 3.69 -0.11 18.46
N SER A 112 3.74 0.35 17.21
CA SER A 112 2.68 0.08 16.25
C SER A 112 2.59 -1.41 15.93
N ILE A 113 1.37 -1.88 15.68
CA ILE A 113 1.07 -3.25 15.29
C ILE A 113 0.41 -3.21 13.92
N VAL A 114 0.98 -3.95 12.96
CA VAL A 114 0.39 -4.17 11.64
C VAL A 114 0.21 -5.68 11.48
N ARG A 115 -1.05 -6.12 11.38
CA ARG A 115 -1.41 -7.54 11.24
C ARG A 115 -1.08 -8.09 9.83
N GLY A 116 -1.06 -7.22 8.83
CA GLY A 116 -0.53 -7.52 7.50
C GLY A 116 0.93 -7.08 7.32
N SER A 117 1.22 -6.56 6.13
CA SER A 117 2.54 -6.09 5.69
C SER A 117 2.64 -4.56 5.68
N VAL A 118 3.86 -4.06 5.73
CA VAL A 118 4.20 -2.67 5.39
C VAL A 118 4.91 -2.66 4.05
N GLN A 119 4.31 -2.02 3.06
CA GLN A 119 4.81 -1.98 1.68
C GLN A 119 4.97 -0.53 1.24
N VAL A 120 6.20 -0.13 0.90
CA VAL A 120 6.50 1.21 0.37
C VAL A 120 7.29 1.04 -0.92
N LYS A 121 6.65 1.34 -2.05
CA LYS A 121 7.20 1.15 -3.40
C LYS A 121 7.34 2.49 -4.12
N GLN A 122 8.42 2.65 -4.88
CA GLN A 122 8.65 3.82 -5.74
C GLN A 122 8.53 5.15 -4.99
N GLY A 123 8.78 5.15 -3.67
CA GLY A 123 8.51 6.25 -2.77
C GLY A 123 9.72 7.10 -2.44
N GLY A 124 9.55 7.98 -1.47
CA GLY A 124 10.58 8.78 -0.85
C GLY A 124 11.28 8.04 0.28
N ALA A 125 11.01 8.44 1.52
CA ALA A 125 11.61 7.84 2.71
C ALA A 125 10.63 6.85 3.37
N ALA A 126 11.16 5.78 3.97
CA ALA A 126 10.38 4.87 4.80
C ALA A 126 11.10 4.62 6.13
N THR A 127 10.36 4.74 7.23
CA THR A 127 10.85 4.40 8.57
C THR A 127 9.87 3.45 9.24
N VAL A 128 10.32 2.23 9.53
CA VAL A 128 9.58 1.27 10.35
C VAL A 128 10.41 0.98 11.58
N THR A 129 9.95 1.43 12.75
CA THR A 129 10.74 1.34 13.97
C THR A 129 9.92 0.93 15.19
N SER A 130 10.50 0.05 16.02
CA SER A 130 9.90 -0.40 17.28
C SER A 130 8.47 -0.93 17.09
N SER A 131 8.23 -1.69 16.04
CA SER A 131 6.89 -2.13 15.64
C SER A 131 6.80 -3.66 15.51
N ARG A 132 5.58 -4.19 15.57
CA ARG A 132 5.27 -5.60 15.28
C ARG A 132 4.55 -5.68 13.93
N ILE A 133 5.18 -6.32 12.96
CA ILE A 133 4.64 -6.57 11.63
C ILE A 133 4.45 -8.07 11.50
N ASN A 134 3.21 -8.53 11.31
CA ASN A 134 2.93 -9.96 11.34
C ASN A 134 3.27 -10.67 10.03
N ALA A 135 3.24 -9.94 8.90
CA ALA A 135 3.73 -10.42 7.61
C ALA A 135 5.06 -9.73 7.27
N ASP A 136 5.17 -9.09 6.11
CA ASP A 136 6.44 -8.60 5.57
C ASP A 136 6.65 -7.09 5.74
N ILE A 137 7.92 -6.69 5.69
CA ILE A 137 8.31 -5.31 5.38
C ILE A 137 8.94 -5.33 3.99
N GLN A 138 8.35 -4.60 3.03
CA GLN A 138 8.82 -4.52 1.65
C GLN A 138 9.09 -3.06 1.29
N LEU A 139 10.36 -2.74 1.05
CA LEU A 139 10.82 -1.42 0.63
C LEU A 139 11.47 -1.56 -0.75
N ASP A 140 10.80 -1.05 -1.77
CA ASP A 140 11.17 -1.27 -3.18
C ASP A 140 11.30 0.06 -3.93
N ALA A 141 12.41 0.22 -4.67
CA ALA A 141 12.64 1.36 -5.56
C ALA A 141 12.45 2.76 -4.91
N ASN A 142 12.75 2.90 -3.61
CA ASN A 142 12.60 4.17 -2.91
C ASN A 142 13.82 5.06 -3.08
N ARG A 143 13.60 6.38 -3.14
CA ARG A 143 14.64 7.36 -3.52
C ARG A 143 15.29 8.10 -2.35
N ARG A 144 14.88 7.88 -1.11
CA ARG A 144 15.46 8.55 0.08
C ARG A 144 15.83 7.51 1.13
N TYR A 145 16.62 7.96 2.11
CA TYR A 145 17.12 7.10 3.19
C TYR A 145 16.00 6.30 3.88
N LEU A 146 16.28 5.02 4.09
CA LEU A 146 15.36 4.06 4.70
C LEU A 146 15.85 3.59 6.06
N ARG A 147 14.91 3.29 6.96
CA ARG A 147 15.21 2.77 8.28
C ARG A 147 14.24 1.67 8.69
N VAL A 148 14.76 0.50 8.99
CA VAL A 148 14.00 -0.65 9.49
C VAL A 148 14.67 -1.14 10.77
N ASN A 149 14.23 -0.63 11.92
CA ASN A 149 14.93 -0.83 13.19
C ASN A 149 14.06 -1.38 14.32
N ASN A 150 14.58 -2.27 15.16
CA ASN A 150 13.92 -2.73 16.40
C ASN A 150 12.53 -3.36 16.17
N ASN A 151 12.31 -4.04 15.04
CA ASN A 151 11.01 -4.63 14.74
C ASN A 151 10.96 -6.13 15.04
N ARG A 152 9.75 -6.63 15.30
CA ARG A 152 9.41 -8.06 15.23
C ARG A 152 8.62 -8.29 13.96
N VAL A 153 9.15 -9.10 13.05
CA VAL A 153 8.60 -9.36 11.71
C VAL A 153 8.27 -10.84 11.59
N GLY A 154 6.99 -11.15 11.37
CA GLY A 154 6.51 -12.52 11.28
C GLY A 154 6.77 -13.18 9.92
N GLY A 155 6.95 -12.37 8.86
CA GLY A 155 7.44 -12.79 7.55
C GLY A 155 8.89 -12.36 7.35
N SER A 156 9.16 -11.80 6.18
CA SER A 156 10.49 -11.38 5.70
C SER A 156 10.65 -9.86 5.67
N ILE A 157 11.91 -9.41 5.62
CA ILE A 157 12.27 -8.04 5.29
C ILE A 157 12.92 -8.05 3.91
N GLN A 158 12.34 -7.32 2.96
CA GLN A 158 12.82 -7.18 1.60
C GLN A 158 13.13 -5.70 1.34
N VAL A 159 14.39 -5.40 1.03
CA VAL A 159 14.86 -4.04 0.72
C VAL A 159 15.53 -4.09 -0.64
N ILE A 160 14.83 -3.69 -1.69
CA ILE A 160 15.22 -3.93 -3.09
C ILE A 160 15.26 -2.61 -3.89
N GLY A 161 16.32 -2.41 -4.67
CA GLY A 161 16.39 -1.32 -5.65
C GLY A 161 16.37 0.10 -5.05
N ASN A 162 16.67 0.27 -3.76
CA ASN A 162 16.52 1.57 -3.10
C ASN A 162 17.80 2.43 -3.23
N HIS A 163 17.59 3.73 -3.35
CA HIS A 163 18.65 4.73 -3.45
C HIS A 163 18.81 5.54 -2.16
N ASN A 164 19.98 6.14 -1.97
CA ASN A 164 20.34 6.96 -0.80
C ASN A 164 20.47 6.20 0.53
N GLY A 165 20.58 4.87 0.45
CA GLY A 165 21.00 4.01 1.55
C GLY A 165 19.88 3.59 2.49
N ALA A 166 20.14 2.52 3.22
CA ALA A 166 19.22 1.95 4.19
C ALA A 166 19.97 1.51 5.45
N GLN A 167 19.31 1.60 6.60
CA GLN A 167 19.76 0.98 7.84
C GLN A 167 18.75 -0.08 8.29
N ILE A 168 19.26 -1.28 8.54
CA ILE A 168 18.49 -2.42 9.02
C ILE A 168 19.13 -2.91 10.32
N HIS A 169 18.56 -2.52 11.46
CA HIS A 169 19.21 -2.74 12.76
C HIS A 169 18.27 -3.38 13.80
N ARG A 170 18.77 -4.40 14.51
CA ARG A 170 18.08 -5.00 15.66
C ARG A 170 16.67 -5.51 15.35
N ASN A 171 16.46 -6.15 14.20
CA ASN A 171 15.19 -6.79 13.88
C ASN A 171 15.21 -8.27 14.27
N SER A 172 14.05 -8.77 14.71
CA SER A 172 13.77 -10.20 14.82
C SER A 172 12.83 -10.58 13.69
N VAL A 173 13.32 -11.39 12.76
CA VAL A 173 12.64 -11.76 11.51
C VAL A 173 12.45 -13.26 11.50
N LYS A 174 11.22 -13.75 11.32
CA LYS A 174 10.98 -15.20 11.23
C LYS A 174 11.35 -15.76 9.86
N GLY A 175 11.08 -15.02 8.79
CA GLY A 175 11.46 -15.35 7.42
C GLY A 175 12.88 -14.91 7.07
N ASN A 176 13.05 -14.43 5.84
CA ASN A 176 14.35 -14.01 5.30
C ASN A 176 14.60 -12.51 5.48
N LEU A 177 15.88 -12.13 5.39
CA LEU A 177 16.33 -10.76 5.23
C LEU A 177 17.04 -10.63 3.88
N GLN A 178 16.38 -10.00 2.92
CA GLN A 178 16.83 -9.91 1.52
C GLN A 178 17.12 -8.46 1.13
N CYS A 179 18.31 -8.24 0.57
CA CYS A 179 18.73 -6.90 0.17
C CYS A 179 19.43 -6.92 -1.18
N LYS A 180 18.77 -6.44 -2.22
CA LYS A 180 19.24 -6.54 -3.59
C LYS A 180 19.23 -5.16 -4.26
N GLU A 181 20.22 -4.88 -5.11
CA GLU A 181 20.24 -3.68 -5.98
C GLU A 181 20.11 -2.33 -5.24
N ASN A 182 20.42 -2.24 -3.94
CA ASN A 182 20.40 -0.97 -3.23
C ASN A 182 21.73 -0.23 -3.38
N HIS A 183 21.66 1.09 -3.54
CA HIS A 183 22.80 1.96 -3.73
C HIS A 183 22.71 3.25 -2.88
N PRO A 184 23.63 3.47 -1.92
CA PRO A 184 24.65 2.54 -1.44
C PRO A 184 24.05 1.27 -0.81
N LYS A 185 24.90 0.24 -0.68
CA LYS A 185 24.60 -1.01 0.02
C LYS A 185 24.01 -0.72 1.41
N PRO A 186 22.99 -1.47 1.89
CA PRO A 186 22.44 -1.24 3.21
C PRO A 186 23.48 -1.47 4.31
N THR A 187 23.36 -0.71 5.38
CA THR A 187 24.09 -0.93 6.63
C THR A 187 23.20 -1.67 7.61
N GLY A 188 23.79 -2.42 8.52
CA GLY A 188 23.01 -3.10 9.53
C GLY A 188 23.85 -3.81 10.56
N SER A 189 23.18 -4.26 11.62
CA SER A 189 23.76 -5.08 12.67
C SER A 189 22.66 -5.62 13.58
N ARG A 190 22.97 -6.71 14.29
CA ARG A 190 22.11 -7.30 15.33
C ARG A 190 20.76 -7.79 14.80
N ASN A 191 20.66 -8.20 13.54
CA ASN A 191 19.43 -8.82 13.03
C ASN A 191 19.44 -10.32 13.32
N SER A 192 18.39 -10.80 14.00
CA SER A 192 18.14 -12.22 14.24
C SER A 192 17.13 -12.69 13.19
N VAL A 193 17.54 -13.60 12.32
CA VAL A 193 16.76 -14.04 11.16
C VAL A 193 16.57 -15.55 11.27
N GLY A 194 15.33 -16.01 11.19
CA GLY A 194 14.99 -17.44 11.25
C GLY A 194 15.28 -18.16 9.93
N GLY A 195 15.15 -17.45 8.80
CA GLY A 195 15.61 -17.89 7.49
C GLY A 195 17.00 -17.35 7.15
N ASN A 196 17.20 -16.98 5.89
CA ASN A 196 18.50 -16.57 5.37
C ASN A 196 18.69 -15.05 5.34
N LYS A 197 19.95 -14.63 5.41
CA LYS A 197 20.40 -13.27 5.06
C LYS A 197 21.02 -13.31 3.68
N GLU A 198 20.46 -12.56 2.74
CA GLU A 198 20.79 -12.71 1.32
C GLU A 198 21.45 -11.45 0.75
N ASP A 199 22.24 -11.66 -0.31
CA ASP A 199 22.86 -10.62 -1.13
C ASP A 199 23.63 -9.56 -0.34
N GLN A 200 23.13 -8.33 -0.31
CA GLN A 200 23.79 -7.20 0.31
C GLN A 200 23.69 -7.27 1.84
N CYS A 201 22.71 -7.93 2.43
CA CYS A 201 22.60 -8.04 3.89
C CYS A 201 23.13 -9.35 4.47
N ARG A 202 23.77 -10.20 3.65
CA ARG A 202 24.35 -11.49 4.09
C ARG A 202 25.28 -11.42 5.32
N SER A 203 25.84 -10.25 5.61
CA SER A 203 26.88 -10.07 6.64
C SER A 203 26.40 -9.44 7.96
N PHE A 204 25.12 -9.13 8.17
CA PHE A 204 24.67 -8.42 9.40
C PHE A 204 23.31 -8.82 9.97
#